data_AF-O79802-F1
#
_entry.id   AF-O79802-F1
#
_cell.length_a   1.000
_cell.length_b   1.000
_cell.length_c   1.000
_cell.angle_alpha   90.00
_cell.angle_beta   90.00
_cell.angle_gamma   90.00
#
_symmetry.space_group_name_H-M   'P 1'
#
loop_
_entity.id
_entity.type
_entity.pdbx_description
1 polymer ?
#
loop_
_entity_poly.entity_id
_entity_poly.type
_entity_poly.pdbx_seq_one_letter_code
_entity_poly.pdbx_strand_id
1 'polypeptide(L)'
;MLIGVVLLSLIFILSVLVFQGGVVSYSLGSAYLFFGDISLHFSSGISSSMLLMLLCCSILSLCYAFHYLDEYSYGKILAVSMFMFSTVMVVLVLSYEVVSTLILWEYLGLVSFLLILYYGVWSCYRGGVVTLVLSWFGDVALFFLLAFYITGSGSSCLVSLCILLVVATKSALFPFSSWLLEAMRAPTPVSSLVHSSTLVAAGIWFYLEYSQVMNCFEGCSLLYSFSMACALLTILISGTYSLICNDIKQSIALSTCSNISWVVVMMLLGEYDLGLVQLVIHGLSKCLVFILVGDYISGGFGGQNVNQVMVSFLGCLREFVYLFTLLFGLSGFPFICIYFSKHAFISSIGGYNVFNVCLVIVIILCVLLSVVYSLRLFFLFDGGGGQNSD
;
A
#
# COMPACT_ATOMS: atom_id res chain seq x y z
N MET A 1 -15.71 -11.52 16.94
CA MET A 1 -15.59 -10.48 15.88
C MET A 1 -16.17 -9.14 16.28
N LEU A 2 -17.40 -9.06 16.80
CA LEU A 2 -17.98 -7.79 17.30
C LEU A 2 -17.10 -7.14 18.39
N ILE A 3 -16.54 -7.95 19.30
CA ILE A 3 -15.51 -7.54 20.26
C ILE A 3 -14.27 -6.97 19.55
N GLY A 4 -13.82 -7.57 18.44
CA GLY A 4 -12.64 -7.13 17.69
C GLY A 4 -12.87 -5.83 16.91
N VAL A 5 -14.07 -5.62 16.36
CA VAL A 5 -14.46 -4.34 15.74
C VAL A 5 -14.59 -3.26 16.81
N VAL A 6 -15.16 -3.58 17.97
CA VAL A 6 -15.19 -2.66 19.13
C VAL A 6 -13.77 -2.33 19.59
N LEU A 7 -12.87 -3.30 19.65
CA LEU A 7 -11.47 -3.10 20.02
C LEU A 7 -10.74 -2.23 18.99
N LEU A 8 -10.92 -2.48 17.69
CA LEU A 8 -10.38 -1.62 16.62
C LEU A 8 -10.94 -0.22 16.68
N SER A 9 -12.24 -0.06 16.99
CA SER A 9 -12.86 1.26 17.16
C SER A 9 -12.35 2.00 18.40
N LEU A 10 -12.07 1.28 19.50
CA LEU A 10 -11.44 1.84 20.70
C LEU A 10 -9.99 2.24 20.43
N ILE A 11 -9.22 1.41 19.71
CA ILE A 11 -7.86 1.75 19.27
C ILE A 11 -7.91 2.94 18.30
N PHE A 12 -8.92 3.03 17.44
CA PHE A 12 -9.11 4.18 16.55
C PHE A 12 -9.35 5.46 17.36
N ILE A 13 -10.25 5.42 18.33
CA ILE A 13 -10.50 6.55 19.24
C ILE A 13 -9.21 6.90 19.99
N LEU A 14 -8.48 5.93 20.52
CA LEU A 14 -7.19 6.14 21.18
C LEU A 14 -6.16 6.77 20.24
N SER A 15 -6.10 6.34 18.98
CA SER A 15 -5.17 6.90 18.00
C SER A 15 -5.47 8.36 17.65
N VAL A 16 -6.76 8.70 17.56
CA VAL A 16 -7.22 10.09 17.35
C VAL A 16 -6.92 10.93 18.59
N LEU A 17 -7.08 10.39 19.79
CA LEU A 17 -6.73 11.06 21.04
C LEU A 17 -5.21 11.28 21.18
N VAL A 18 -4.39 10.32 20.78
CA VAL A 18 -2.93 10.45 20.71
C VAL A 18 -2.50 11.49 19.67
N PHE A 19 -3.19 11.56 18.52
CA PHE A 19 -2.94 12.60 17.52
C PHE A 19 -3.22 14.01 18.07
N GLN A 20 -4.16 14.14 19.02
CA GLN A 20 -4.48 15.40 19.68
C GLN A 20 -3.66 15.69 20.95
N GLY A 21 -2.90 14.71 21.48
CA GLY A 21 -2.26 14.85 22.78
C GLY A 21 -1.05 13.96 23.00
N GLY A 22 0.12 14.48 22.64
CA GLY A 22 1.42 14.17 23.27
C GLY A 22 1.99 12.75 23.09
N VAL A 23 3.31 12.66 23.20
CA VAL A 23 4.06 11.39 23.20
C VAL A 23 3.67 10.59 24.43
N VAL A 24 3.11 9.38 24.24
CA VAL A 24 2.84 8.45 25.34
C VAL A 24 3.63 7.17 25.09
N SER A 25 4.78 7.03 25.76
CA SER A 25 5.53 5.77 25.77
C SER A 25 4.95 4.85 26.83
N TYR A 26 4.34 3.74 26.43
CA TYR A 26 3.97 2.67 27.36
C TYR A 26 5.03 1.58 27.25
N SER A 27 5.81 1.36 28.31
CA SER A 27 6.58 0.14 28.47
C SER A 27 5.65 -0.95 29.00
N LEU A 28 5.36 -1.96 28.18
CA LEU A 28 4.81 -3.21 28.71
C LEU A 28 5.95 -3.87 29.47
N GLY A 29 5.79 -4.00 30.79
CA GLY A 29 6.85 -4.40 31.72
C GLY A 29 7.62 -5.66 31.31
N SER A 30 8.85 -5.72 31.80
CA SER A 30 9.88 -6.73 31.51
C SER A 30 9.42 -8.18 31.63
N ALA A 31 9.23 -8.82 30.47
CA ALA A 31 9.19 -10.26 30.35
C ALA A 31 10.64 -10.78 30.27
N TYR A 32 11.31 -10.85 31.43
CA TYR A 32 12.64 -11.44 31.55
C TYR A 32 12.63 -12.90 31.05
N LEU A 33 13.21 -13.13 29.87
CA LEU A 33 14.27 -14.14 29.66
C LEU A 33 14.77 -14.24 28.20
N PHE A 34 14.08 -13.67 27.20
CA PHE A 34 14.59 -13.66 25.81
C PHE A 34 14.16 -12.46 24.95
N PHE A 35 13.22 -11.64 25.42
CA PHE A 35 12.76 -10.44 24.74
C PHE A 35 13.10 -9.23 25.60
N GLY A 36 13.72 -8.21 25.01
CA GLY A 36 13.85 -6.91 25.66
C GLY A 36 12.47 -6.33 26.00
N ASP A 37 12.44 -5.23 26.75
CA ASP A 37 11.21 -4.50 27.03
C ASP A 37 10.55 -4.11 25.70
N ILE A 38 9.43 -4.76 25.35
CA ILE A 38 8.64 -4.36 24.19
C ILE A 38 8.03 -2.99 24.52
N SER A 39 8.77 -1.96 24.13
CA SER A 39 8.37 -0.57 24.27
C SER A 39 7.50 -0.19 23.08
N LEU A 40 6.20 -0.03 23.33
CA LEU A 40 5.28 0.51 22.34
C LEU A 40 5.35 2.04 22.48
N HIS A 41 6.07 2.69 21.56
CA HIS A 41 6.18 4.14 21.56
C HIS A 41 5.10 4.76 20.67
N PHE A 42 4.17 5.50 21.27
CA PHE A 42 3.31 6.42 20.53
C PHE A 42 4.04 7.77 20.44
N SER A 43 5.07 7.89 19.60
CA SER A 43 5.93 9.09 19.61
C SER A 43 6.15 9.77 18.26
N SER A 44 5.94 9.11 17.11
CA SER A 44 6.14 9.74 15.81
C SER A 44 4.81 10.21 15.18
N GLY A 45 4.79 11.41 14.59
CA GLY A 45 3.69 11.85 13.71
C GLY A 45 3.44 10.89 12.53
N ILE A 46 4.48 10.12 12.18
CA ILE A 46 4.47 9.06 11.16
C ILE A 46 3.64 7.86 11.62
N SER A 47 3.95 7.29 12.79
CA SER A 47 3.23 6.11 13.31
C SER A 47 1.76 6.41 13.55
N SER A 48 1.42 7.57 14.11
CA SER A 48 0.02 7.96 14.36
C SER A 48 -0.82 8.13 13.10
N SER A 49 -0.30 8.79 12.07
CA SER A 49 -1.01 8.97 10.78
C SER A 49 -1.19 7.65 10.02
N MET A 50 -0.17 6.79 10.05
CA MET A 50 -0.24 5.43 9.48
C MET A 50 -1.26 4.58 10.22
N LEU A 51 -1.27 4.63 11.55
CA LEU A 51 -2.21 3.87 12.37
C LEU A 51 -3.65 4.33 12.16
N LEU A 52 -3.89 5.65 11.97
CA LEU A 52 -5.19 6.18 11.57
C LEU A 52 -5.68 5.58 10.24
N MET A 53 -4.84 5.61 9.21
CA MET A 53 -5.15 5.02 7.90
C MET A 53 -5.46 3.52 8.03
N LEU A 54 -4.60 2.78 8.73
CA LEU A 54 -4.71 1.33 8.91
C LEU A 54 -6.01 0.95 9.61
N LEU A 55 -6.33 1.61 10.72
CA LEU A 55 -7.54 1.31 11.48
C LEU A 55 -8.79 1.64 10.69
N CYS A 56 -8.83 2.79 10.01
CA CYS A 56 -9.96 3.15 9.16
C CYS A 56 -10.17 2.12 8.03
N CYS A 57 -9.10 1.74 7.32
CA CYS A 57 -9.17 0.72 6.27
C CYS A 57 -9.58 -0.65 6.84
N SER A 58 -9.07 -1.03 8.01
CA SER A 58 -9.38 -2.32 8.64
C SER A 58 -10.85 -2.42 9.02
N ILE A 59 -11.44 -1.36 9.58
CA ILE A 59 -12.86 -1.34 9.96
C ILE A 59 -13.73 -1.43 8.70
N LEU A 60 -13.43 -0.61 7.67
CA LEU A 60 -14.17 -0.62 6.41
C LEU A 60 -14.12 -1.99 5.71
N SER A 61 -12.93 -2.56 5.56
CA SER A 61 -12.75 -3.85 4.88
C SER A 61 -13.29 -5.05 5.66
N LEU A 62 -13.25 -5.03 7.01
CA LEU A 62 -13.90 -6.06 7.83
C LEU A 62 -15.42 -5.97 7.73
N CYS A 63 -16.00 -4.78 7.80
CA CYS A 63 -17.44 -4.57 7.55
C CYS A 63 -17.82 -5.06 6.15
N TYR A 64 -17.01 -4.76 5.16
CA TYR A 64 -17.22 -5.21 3.79
C TYR A 64 -17.13 -6.73 3.63
N ALA A 65 -16.18 -7.39 4.32
CA ALA A 65 -16.03 -8.83 4.27
C ALA A 65 -17.29 -9.58 4.73
N PHE A 66 -18.09 -9.00 5.64
CA PHE A 66 -19.38 -9.57 6.03
C PHE A 66 -20.43 -9.47 4.93
N HIS A 67 -20.53 -8.31 4.28
CA HIS A 67 -21.45 -8.11 3.17
C HIS A 67 -21.08 -9.00 1.96
N TYR A 68 -19.79 -9.17 1.70
CA TYR A 68 -19.31 -9.93 0.54
C TYR A 68 -19.48 -11.45 0.69
N LEU A 69 -19.57 -11.99 1.92
CA LEU A 69 -19.50 -13.43 2.19
C LEU A 69 -20.76 -13.99 2.87
N ASP A 70 -21.95 -13.61 2.40
CA ASP A 70 -23.22 -14.04 2.99
C ASP A 70 -23.28 -15.56 3.29
N GLU A 71 -23.80 -15.86 4.49
CA GLU A 71 -24.25 -17.13 5.09
C GLU A 71 -23.32 -18.36 5.16
N TYR A 72 -22.16 -18.39 4.50
CA TYR A 72 -21.29 -19.59 4.55
C TYR A 72 -20.29 -19.60 5.71
N SER A 73 -20.10 -20.77 6.32
CA SER A 73 -19.14 -21.01 7.43
C SER A 73 -17.70 -20.58 7.11
N TYR A 74 -17.31 -20.65 5.83
CA TYR A 74 -16.00 -20.23 5.34
C TYR A 74 -15.75 -18.72 5.42
N GLY A 75 -16.80 -17.88 5.48
CA GLY A 75 -16.65 -16.43 5.61
C GLY A 75 -16.06 -16.01 6.96
N LYS A 76 -16.36 -16.78 8.03
CA LYS A 76 -15.80 -16.54 9.37
C LYS A 76 -14.29 -16.73 9.41
N ILE A 77 -13.75 -17.71 8.67
CA ILE A 77 -12.31 -17.98 8.61
C ILE A 77 -11.58 -16.82 7.90
N LEU A 78 -12.16 -16.29 6.81
CA LEU A 78 -11.60 -15.12 6.13
C LEU A 78 -11.56 -13.91 7.06
N ALA A 79 -12.68 -13.60 7.71
CA ALA A 79 -12.76 -12.42 8.55
C ALA A 79 -11.84 -12.51 9.78
N VAL A 80 -11.67 -13.71 10.36
CA VAL A 80 -10.67 -13.94 11.44
C VAL A 80 -9.25 -13.75 10.92
N SER A 81 -8.89 -14.30 9.76
CA SER A 81 -7.55 -14.12 9.19
C SER A 81 -7.27 -12.67 8.79
N MET A 82 -8.26 -11.93 8.30
CA MET A 82 -8.15 -10.48 8.05
C MET A 82 -7.96 -9.68 9.35
N PHE A 83 -8.68 -10.04 10.42
CA PHE A 83 -8.49 -9.43 11.73
C PHE A 83 -7.09 -9.69 12.27
N MET A 84 -6.60 -10.94 12.17
CA MET A 84 -5.23 -11.30 12.53
C MET A 84 -4.21 -10.50 11.73
N PHE A 85 -4.41 -10.34 10.42
CA PHE A 85 -3.52 -9.53 9.59
C PHE A 85 -3.49 -8.06 10.06
N SER A 86 -4.65 -7.48 10.36
CA SER A 86 -4.75 -6.10 10.84
C SER A 86 -4.06 -5.92 12.19
N THR A 87 -4.20 -6.85 13.14
CA THR A 87 -3.56 -6.72 14.45
C THR A 87 -2.04 -6.79 14.33
N VAL A 88 -1.51 -7.67 13.47
CA VAL A 88 -0.08 -7.76 13.21
C VAL A 88 0.47 -6.47 12.64
N MET A 89 -0.21 -5.87 11.67
CA MET A 89 0.23 -4.61 11.08
C MET A 89 0.18 -3.46 12.10
N VAL A 90 -0.83 -3.42 12.97
CA VAL A 90 -0.91 -2.42 14.05
C VAL A 90 0.26 -2.60 15.03
N VAL A 91 0.55 -3.83 15.45
CA VAL A 91 1.68 -4.11 16.35
C VAL A 91 3.02 -3.79 15.67
N LEU A 92 3.16 -4.05 14.36
CA LEU A 92 4.35 -3.69 13.58
C LEU A 92 4.60 -2.18 13.61
N VAL A 93 3.59 -1.37 13.30
CA VAL A 93 3.74 0.10 13.28
C VAL A 93 4.04 0.69 14.66
N LEU A 94 3.61 0.00 15.72
CA LEU A 94 3.90 0.39 17.11
C LEU A 94 5.25 -0.11 17.62
N SER A 95 5.93 -0.99 16.87
CA SER A 95 7.21 -1.57 17.28
C SER A 95 8.39 -0.69 16.86
N TYR A 96 9.30 -0.42 17.80
CA TYR A 96 10.47 0.45 17.58
C TYR A 96 11.81 -0.31 17.57
N GLU A 97 11.80 -1.61 17.89
CA GLU A 97 13.03 -2.41 17.90
C GLU A 97 13.22 -3.16 16.58
N VAL A 98 14.44 -3.17 16.04
CA VAL A 98 14.77 -3.86 14.77
C VAL A 98 14.47 -5.36 14.83
N VAL A 99 14.60 -5.99 16.01
CA VAL A 99 14.33 -7.43 16.19
C VAL A 99 12.83 -7.70 16.18
N SER A 100 12.03 -6.88 16.88
CA SER A 100 10.58 -7.05 16.90
C SER A 100 9.96 -6.75 15.54
N THR A 101 10.47 -5.75 14.81
CA THR A 101 10.05 -5.50 13.43
C THR A 101 10.33 -6.70 12.54
N LEU A 102 11.49 -7.35 12.62
CA LEU A 102 11.80 -8.53 11.80
C LEU A 102 10.81 -9.69 12.04
N ILE A 103 10.51 -10.01 13.31
CA ILE A 103 9.58 -11.10 13.66
C ILE A 103 8.18 -10.79 13.14
N LEU A 104 7.70 -9.56 13.36
CA LEU A 104 6.38 -9.13 12.90
C LEU A 104 6.30 -9.02 11.37
N TRP A 105 7.42 -8.72 10.71
CA TRP A 105 7.52 -8.63 9.26
C TRP A 105 7.36 -9.99 8.58
N GLU A 106 7.99 -11.03 9.14
CA GLU A 106 7.80 -12.42 8.69
C GLU A 106 6.37 -12.88 8.96
N TYR A 107 5.84 -12.60 10.16
CA TYR A 107 4.46 -12.96 10.50
C TYR A 107 3.44 -12.28 9.58
N LEU A 108 3.65 -11.01 9.22
CA LEU A 108 2.84 -10.30 8.23
C LEU A 108 2.88 -10.97 6.86
N GLY A 109 4.06 -11.43 6.42
CA GLY A 109 4.23 -12.23 5.20
C GLY A 109 3.41 -13.51 5.23
N LEU A 110 3.52 -14.28 6.31
CA LEU A 110 2.80 -15.56 6.49
C LEU A 110 1.27 -15.38 6.48
N VAL A 111 0.74 -14.40 7.23
CA VAL A 111 -0.70 -14.16 7.26
C VAL A 111 -1.21 -13.69 5.89
N SER A 112 -0.44 -12.86 5.18
CA SER A 112 -0.80 -12.43 3.82
C SER A 112 -0.87 -13.60 2.83
N PHE A 113 0.07 -14.55 2.93
CA PHE A 113 0.09 -15.76 2.11
C PHE A 113 -1.16 -16.62 2.35
N LEU A 114 -1.56 -16.83 3.61
CA LEU A 114 -2.77 -17.57 3.96
C LEU A 114 -4.04 -16.91 3.40
N LEU A 115 -4.11 -15.58 3.39
CA LEU A 115 -5.24 -14.83 2.83
C LEU A 115 -5.33 -14.98 1.30
N ILE A 116 -4.20 -15.02 0.59
CA ILE A 116 -4.18 -15.23 -0.87
C ILE A 116 -4.63 -16.66 -1.23
N LEU A 117 -4.31 -17.64 -0.39
CA LEU A 117 -4.67 -19.05 -0.60
C LEU A 117 -6.15 -19.38 -0.35
N TYR A 118 -6.97 -18.43 0.09
CA TYR A 118 -8.33 -18.68 0.57
C TYR A 118 -9.21 -19.53 -0.38
N TYR A 119 -9.18 -19.26 -1.69
CA TYR A 119 -10.01 -20.00 -2.65
C TYR A 119 -9.49 -21.42 -2.96
N GLY A 120 -8.26 -21.77 -2.60
CA GLY A 120 -7.71 -23.11 -2.81
C GLY A 120 -7.53 -23.54 -4.28
N VAL A 121 -7.68 -22.64 -5.25
CA VAL A 121 -7.50 -22.93 -6.69
C VAL A 121 -6.01 -22.88 -7.06
N TRP A 122 -5.60 -23.66 -8.06
CA TRP A 122 -4.20 -23.69 -8.54
C TRP A 122 -3.64 -22.30 -8.91
N SER A 123 -4.48 -21.43 -9.48
CA SER A 123 -4.10 -20.04 -9.77
C SER A 123 -3.80 -19.26 -8.48
N CYS A 124 -4.59 -19.40 -7.42
CA CYS A 124 -4.33 -18.78 -6.11
C CYS A 124 -3.05 -19.34 -5.48
N TYR A 125 -2.78 -20.64 -5.63
CA TYR A 125 -1.55 -21.26 -5.14
C TYR A 125 -0.30 -20.66 -5.81
N ARG A 126 -0.31 -20.55 -7.15
CA ARG A 126 0.79 -19.88 -7.89
C ARG A 126 1.00 -18.45 -7.40
N GLY A 127 -0.10 -17.71 -7.22
CA GLY A 127 -0.03 -16.32 -6.78
C GLY A 127 0.57 -16.19 -5.38
N GLY A 128 0.10 -17.01 -4.43
CA GLY A 128 0.64 -17.06 -3.08
C GLY A 128 2.14 -17.37 -3.05
N VAL A 129 2.59 -18.39 -3.78
CA VAL A 129 4.03 -18.76 -3.81
C VAL A 129 4.88 -17.62 -4.40
N VAL A 130 4.43 -16.99 -5.50
CA VAL A 130 5.15 -15.83 -6.08
C VAL A 130 5.25 -14.68 -5.07
N THR A 131 4.17 -14.38 -4.34
CA THR A 131 4.20 -13.32 -3.32
C THR A 131 5.16 -13.62 -2.17
N LEU A 132 5.18 -14.86 -1.70
CA LEU A 132 5.99 -15.28 -0.57
C LEU A 132 7.48 -15.30 -0.93
N VAL A 133 7.84 -15.88 -2.09
CA VAL A 133 9.22 -15.93 -2.57
C VAL A 133 9.77 -14.52 -2.82
N LEU A 134 8.96 -13.62 -3.40
CA LEU A 134 9.40 -12.25 -3.65
C LEU A 134 9.53 -11.44 -2.36
N SER A 135 8.73 -11.71 -1.32
CA SER A 135 8.92 -11.09 0.00
C SER A 135 10.22 -11.54 0.69
N TRP A 136 10.63 -12.79 0.50
CA TRP A 136 11.85 -13.32 1.13
C TRP A 136 13.13 -12.58 0.71
N PHE A 137 13.19 -12.04 -0.51
CA PHE A 137 14.33 -11.21 -0.92
C PHE A 137 14.48 -9.95 -0.05
N GLY A 138 13.37 -9.36 0.39
CA GLY A 138 13.37 -8.24 1.33
C GLY A 138 13.75 -8.68 2.74
N ASP A 139 13.25 -9.84 3.15
CA ASP A 139 13.51 -10.39 4.48
C ASP A 139 15.01 -10.72 4.67
N VAL A 140 15.67 -11.25 3.63
CA VAL A 140 17.14 -11.44 3.62
C VAL A 140 17.87 -10.10 3.83
N ALA A 141 17.40 -9.01 3.22
CA ALA A 141 17.98 -7.70 3.42
C ALA A 141 17.77 -7.17 4.86
N LEU A 142 16.64 -7.48 5.51
CA LEU A 142 16.42 -7.18 6.92
C LEU A 142 17.39 -7.93 7.84
N PHE A 143 17.71 -9.20 7.55
CA PHE A 143 18.72 -9.93 8.33
C PHE A 143 20.11 -9.27 8.23
N PHE A 144 20.50 -8.81 7.04
CA PHE A 144 21.76 -8.06 6.89
C PHE A 144 21.73 -6.73 7.64
N LEU A 145 20.61 -6.00 7.61
CA LEU A 145 20.45 -4.77 8.39
C LEU A 145 20.59 -5.01 9.89
N LEU A 146 19.97 -6.09 10.40
CA LEU A 146 20.12 -6.47 11.80
C LEU A 146 21.57 -6.81 12.14
N ALA A 147 22.27 -7.56 11.28
CA ALA A 147 23.68 -7.87 11.49
C ALA A 147 24.56 -6.61 11.52
N PHE A 148 24.31 -5.64 10.63
CA PHE A 148 25.02 -4.37 10.63
C PHE A 148 24.70 -3.51 11.86
N TYR A 149 23.45 -3.52 12.32
CA TYR A 149 23.03 -2.82 13.53
C TYR A 149 23.73 -3.37 14.78
N ILE A 150 23.80 -4.70 14.92
CA ILE A 150 24.44 -5.35 16.08
C ILE A 150 25.97 -5.15 16.06
N THR A 151 26.59 -5.29 14.89
CA THR A 151 28.05 -5.19 14.77
C THR A 151 28.57 -3.75 14.70
N GLY A 152 27.71 -2.78 14.38
CA GLY A 152 28.09 -1.39 14.13
C GLY A 152 29.00 -1.20 12.90
N SER A 153 29.09 -2.21 12.03
CA SER A 153 30.12 -2.30 10.98
C SER A 153 29.62 -2.14 9.54
N GLY A 154 28.35 -1.74 9.36
CA GLY A 154 27.77 -1.55 8.03
C GLY A 154 28.24 -0.26 7.37
N SER A 155 28.82 -0.35 6.17
CA SER A 155 29.04 0.85 5.34
C SER A 155 27.71 1.49 4.96
N SER A 156 27.64 2.82 4.92
CA SER A 156 26.41 3.57 4.58
C SER A 156 25.79 3.12 3.25
N CYS A 157 26.62 2.83 2.23
CA CYS A 157 26.14 2.34 0.95
C CYS A 157 25.47 0.96 1.06
N LEU A 158 26.05 0.00 1.77
CA LEU A 158 25.44 -1.33 1.96
C LEU A 158 24.13 -1.24 2.75
N VAL A 159 24.09 -0.43 3.80
CA VAL A 159 22.87 -0.19 4.58
C VAL A 159 21.78 0.40 3.70
N SER A 160 22.10 1.42 2.90
CA SER A 160 21.12 2.03 1.97
C SER A 160 20.64 1.07 0.89
N LEU A 161 21.49 0.15 0.40
CA LEU A 161 21.12 -0.88 -0.55
C LEU A 161 20.18 -1.92 0.07
N CYS A 162 20.43 -2.35 1.30
CA CYS A 162 19.53 -3.25 2.00
C CYS A 162 18.17 -2.60 2.25
N ILE A 163 18.13 -1.33 2.68
CA ILE A 163 16.87 -0.58 2.88
C ILE A 163 16.12 -0.46 1.55
N LEU A 164 16.82 -0.16 0.45
CA LEU A 164 16.21 -0.13 -0.88
C LEU A 164 15.59 -1.49 -1.27
N LEU A 165 16.25 -2.62 -0.96
CA LEU A 165 15.68 -3.95 -1.22
C LEU A 165 14.42 -4.22 -0.40
N VAL A 166 14.40 -3.85 0.88
CA VAL A 166 13.21 -3.98 1.75
C VAL A 166 12.05 -3.15 1.20
N VAL A 167 12.32 -1.89 0.84
CA VAL A 167 11.31 -1.01 0.25
C VAL A 167 10.85 -1.60 -1.09
N ALA A 168 11.76 -1.96 -1.98
CA ALA A 168 11.42 -2.41 -3.33
C ALA A 168 10.57 -3.69 -3.33
N THR A 169 10.87 -4.63 -2.46
CA THR A 169 10.13 -5.90 -2.37
C THR A 169 8.72 -5.71 -1.80
N LYS A 170 8.54 -5.04 -0.65
CA LYS A 170 7.21 -4.86 -0.05
C LYS A 170 6.36 -3.79 -0.73
N SER A 171 6.97 -2.73 -1.27
CA SER A 171 6.23 -1.65 -1.96
C SER A 171 6.04 -1.88 -3.47
N ALA A 172 6.43 -3.06 -3.97
CA ALA A 172 6.28 -3.47 -5.37
C ALA A 172 6.98 -2.52 -6.37
N LEU A 173 8.19 -2.05 -6.04
CA LEU A 173 9.02 -1.31 -6.97
C LEU A 173 9.69 -2.27 -7.97
N PHE A 174 10.10 -1.75 -9.12
CA PHE A 174 10.77 -2.49 -10.17
C PHE A 174 12.13 -2.94 -9.63
N PRO A 175 12.48 -4.23 -9.80
CA PRO A 175 11.86 -5.26 -10.65
C PRO A 175 10.78 -6.13 -9.98
N PHE A 176 10.47 -5.90 -8.71
CA PHE A 176 9.58 -6.73 -7.89
C PHE A 176 8.10 -6.34 -7.98
N SER A 177 7.63 -5.74 -9.07
CA SER A 177 6.21 -5.35 -9.20
C SER A 177 5.25 -6.50 -9.49
N SER A 178 5.77 -7.67 -9.89
CA SER A 178 4.97 -8.80 -10.36
C SER A 178 4.14 -9.50 -9.28
N TRP A 179 4.62 -9.55 -8.03
CA TRP A 179 3.88 -10.22 -6.96
C TRP A 179 2.54 -9.53 -6.67
N LEU A 180 2.48 -8.21 -6.78
CA LEU A 180 1.30 -7.42 -6.49
C LEU A 180 0.15 -7.73 -7.48
N LEU A 181 0.48 -7.99 -8.75
CA LEU A 181 -0.50 -8.42 -9.76
C LEU A 181 -1.01 -9.83 -9.48
N GLU A 182 -0.11 -10.75 -9.14
CA GLU A 182 -0.45 -12.15 -8.84
C GLU A 182 -1.28 -12.29 -7.56
N ALA A 183 -1.11 -11.36 -6.60
CA ALA A 183 -1.86 -11.32 -5.35
C ALA A 183 -3.35 -10.95 -5.52
N MET A 184 -3.71 -10.30 -6.64
CA MET A 184 -5.10 -9.88 -6.92
C MET A 184 -6.08 -11.04 -7.19
N ARG A 185 -5.59 -12.27 -7.18
CA ARG A 185 -6.41 -13.49 -7.17
C ARG A 185 -7.14 -13.72 -5.84
N ALA A 186 -6.71 -13.03 -4.78
CA ALA A 186 -7.39 -13.03 -3.49
C ALA A 186 -8.83 -12.46 -3.59
N PRO A 187 -9.71 -12.79 -2.62
CA PRO A 187 -11.03 -12.16 -2.53
C PRO A 187 -10.91 -10.63 -2.42
N THR A 188 -11.90 -9.92 -2.96
CA THR A 188 -11.97 -8.45 -2.98
C THR A 188 -11.78 -7.79 -1.59
N PRO A 189 -12.38 -8.28 -0.47
CA PRO A 189 -12.11 -7.72 0.85
C PRO A 189 -10.63 -7.81 1.24
N VAL A 190 -9.92 -8.89 0.88
CA VAL A 190 -8.48 -9.01 1.14
C VAL A 190 -7.70 -8.01 0.33
N SER A 191 -7.99 -7.84 -0.97
CA SER A 191 -7.32 -6.82 -1.78
C SER A 191 -7.53 -5.40 -1.26
N SER A 192 -8.73 -5.12 -0.72
CA SER A 192 -9.09 -3.82 -0.14
C SER A 192 -8.34 -3.49 1.17
N LEU A 193 -7.80 -4.49 1.86
CA LEU A 193 -7.06 -4.35 3.11
C LEU A 193 -5.55 -4.50 2.85
N VAL A 194 -5.14 -5.65 2.30
CA VAL A 194 -3.72 -6.07 2.20
C VAL A 194 -2.96 -5.24 1.16
N HIS A 195 -3.55 -5.04 -0.02
CA HIS A 195 -2.83 -4.50 -1.18
C HIS A 195 -3.05 -2.99 -1.40
N SER A 196 -4.02 -2.40 -0.70
CA SER A 196 -4.34 -0.96 -0.79
C SER A 196 -3.56 -0.12 0.23
N SER A 197 -3.52 -0.55 1.50
CA SER A 197 -3.17 0.33 2.62
C SER A 197 -2.16 -0.24 3.61
N THR A 198 -1.87 -1.55 3.58
CA THR A 198 -1.10 -2.22 4.65
C THR A 198 0.23 -2.79 4.16
N LEU A 199 0.23 -3.82 3.31
CA LEU A 199 1.45 -4.52 2.91
C LEU A 199 2.36 -3.61 2.07
N VAL A 200 1.77 -2.90 1.10
CA VAL A 200 2.52 -2.01 0.22
C VAL A 200 2.97 -0.73 0.94
N ALA A 201 2.24 -0.33 1.98
CA ALA A 201 2.59 0.80 2.85
C ALA A 201 3.66 0.44 3.89
N ALA A 202 3.79 -0.83 4.29
CA ALA A 202 4.77 -1.28 5.28
C ALA A 202 6.21 -0.97 4.86
N GLY A 203 6.53 -1.11 3.57
CA GLY A 203 7.84 -0.73 3.03
C GLY A 203 8.12 0.77 3.17
N ILE A 204 7.11 1.61 2.95
CA ILE A 204 7.22 3.06 3.07
C ILE A 204 7.37 3.47 4.54
N TRP A 205 6.56 2.88 5.43
CA TRP A 205 6.68 3.09 6.86
C TRP A 205 8.08 2.71 7.37
N PHE A 206 8.61 1.55 6.94
CA PHE A 206 9.97 1.12 7.28
C PHE A 206 11.02 2.15 6.84
N TYR A 207 10.89 2.68 5.62
CA TYR A 207 11.77 3.74 5.16
C TYR A 207 11.67 5.00 6.03
N LEU A 208 10.46 5.46 6.37
CA LEU A 208 10.27 6.68 7.16
C LEU A 208 10.89 6.57 8.57
N GLU A 209 10.71 5.44 9.25
CA GLU A 209 11.25 5.24 10.61
C GLU A 209 12.76 4.99 10.60
N TYR A 210 13.26 4.13 9.69
CA TYR A 210 14.67 3.73 9.72
C TYR A 210 15.59 4.60 8.86
N SER A 211 15.07 5.43 7.94
CA SER A 211 15.92 6.24 7.06
C SER A 211 16.78 7.24 7.82
N GLN A 212 16.19 7.89 8.83
CA GLN A 212 16.86 8.87 9.67
C GLN A 212 17.80 8.19 10.68
N VAL A 213 17.39 7.05 11.24
CA VAL A 213 18.20 6.31 12.23
C VAL A 213 19.46 5.73 11.61
N MET A 214 19.40 5.31 10.35
CA MET A 214 20.46 4.57 9.67
C MET A 214 21.29 5.43 8.69
N ASN A 215 21.17 6.77 8.74
CA ASN A 215 21.89 7.71 7.87
C ASN A 215 21.85 7.31 6.38
N CYS A 216 20.63 7.09 5.87
CA CYS A 216 20.46 6.60 4.51
C CYS A 216 21.05 7.55 3.46
N PHE A 217 21.75 6.97 2.48
CA PHE A 217 22.34 7.64 1.32
C PHE A 217 23.47 8.64 1.62
N GLU A 218 23.96 8.74 2.87
CA GLU A 218 25.14 9.55 3.18
C GLU A 218 26.37 9.06 2.40
N GLY A 219 26.88 9.93 1.51
CA GLY A 219 28.05 9.67 0.68
C GLY A 219 27.83 8.79 -0.56
N CYS A 220 26.61 8.32 -0.83
CA CYS A 220 26.31 7.36 -1.90
C CYS A 220 25.38 7.94 -2.97
N SER A 221 25.83 8.98 -3.67
CA SER A 221 25.05 9.68 -4.72
C SER A 221 24.58 8.76 -5.85
N LEU A 222 25.37 7.74 -6.20
CA LEU A 222 25.01 6.77 -7.24
C LEU A 222 23.78 5.94 -6.83
N LEU A 223 23.73 5.44 -5.59
CA LEU A 223 22.60 4.67 -5.07
C LEU A 223 21.33 5.51 -4.98
N TYR A 224 21.47 6.78 -4.60
CA TYR A 224 20.37 7.74 -4.62
C TYR A 224 19.82 7.95 -6.04
N SER A 225 20.70 8.15 -7.03
CA SER A 225 20.26 8.30 -8.42
C SER A 225 19.59 7.03 -8.97
N PHE A 226 20.09 5.86 -8.56
CA PHE A 226 19.53 4.57 -8.93
C PHE A 226 18.16 4.33 -8.31
N SER A 227 17.96 4.65 -7.03
CA SER A 227 16.66 4.52 -6.35
C SER A 227 15.60 5.41 -6.98
N MET A 228 15.97 6.64 -7.32
CA MET A 228 15.11 7.58 -8.03
C MET A 228 14.74 7.05 -9.43
N ALA A 229 15.70 6.51 -10.17
CA ALA A 229 15.45 5.91 -11.47
C ALA A 229 14.50 4.71 -11.39
N CYS A 230 14.69 3.81 -10.42
CA CYS A 230 13.79 2.68 -10.17
C CYS A 230 12.35 3.16 -9.88
N ALA A 231 12.18 4.19 -9.04
CA ALA A 231 10.87 4.72 -8.67
C ALA A 231 10.18 5.49 -9.83
N LEU A 232 10.93 6.16 -10.71
CA LEU A 232 10.34 6.77 -11.91
C LEU A 232 9.95 5.70 -12.94
N LEU A 233 10.82 4.71 -13.14
CA LEU A 233 10.58 3.62 -14.09
C LEU A 233 9.37 2.76 -13.68
N THR A 234 9.13 2.55 -12.39
CA THR A 234 7.89 1.89 -11.91
C THR A 234 6.65 2.68 -12.27
N ILE A 235 6.64 4.00 -12.12
CA ILE A 235 5.49 4.83 -12.46
C ILE A 235 5.18 4.71 -13.96
N LEU A 236 6.21 4.74 -14.81
CA LEU A 236 6.07 4.60 -16.25
C LEU A 236 5.57 3.21 -16.65
N ILE A 237 6.19 2.13 -16.14
CA ILE A 237 5.80 0.76 -16.48
C ILE A 237 4.39 0.44 -15.96
N SER A 238 4.10 0.77 -14.70
CA SER A 238 2.77 0.49 -14.12
C SER A 238 1.68 1.30 -14.82
N GLY A 239 1.93 2.56 -15.13
CA GLY A 239 0.99 3.41 -15.84
C GLY A 239 0.73 2.92 -17.27
N THR A 240 1.77 2.59 -18.05
CA THR A 240 1.61 2.05 -19.41
C THR A 240 0.92 0.69 -19.41
N TYR A 241 1.28 -0.22 -18.50
CA TYR A 241 0.65 -1.54 -18.41
C TYR A 241 -0.83 -1.45 -18.00
N SER A 242 -1.19 -0.48 -17.14
CA SER A 242 -2.60 -0.23 -16.77
C SER A 242 -3.46 0.24 -17.95
N LEU A 243 -2.85 0.73 -19.04
CA LEU A 243 -3.55 1.07 -20.29
C LEU A 243 -3.81 -0.14 -21.19
N ILE A 244 -3.26 -1.30 -20.87
CA ILE A 244 -3.41 -2.53 -21.67
C ILE A 244 -4.20 -3.57 -20.89
N CYS A 245 -4.07 -3.63 -19.56
CA CYS A 245 -4.77 -4.60 -18.72
C CYS A 245 -6.30 -4.52 -18.87
N ASN A 246 -6.93 -5.69 -19.01
CA ASN A 246 -8.39 -5.86 -19.08
C ASN A 246 -9.00 -6.36 -17.76
N ASP A 247 -8.17 -6.82 -16.82
CA ASP A 247 -8.63 -7.19 -15.47
C ASP A 247 -8.74 -5.94 -14.60
N ILE A 248 -9.94 -5.67 -14.07
CA ILE A 248 -10.23 -4.46 -13.30
C ILE A 248 -9.37 -4.40 -12.03
N LYS A 249 -9.29 -5.50 -11.28
CA LYS A 249 -8.47 -5.58 -10.06
C LYS A 249 -7.00 -5.29 -10.35
N GLN A 250 -6.46 -5.85 -11.43
CA GLN A 250 -5.06 -5.63 -11.81
C GLN A 250 -4.80 -4.19 -12.24
N SER A 251 -5.72 -3.55 -12.97
CA SER A 251 -5.59 -2.12 -13.32
C SER A 251 -5.59 -1.22 -12.07
N ILE A 252 -6.43 -1.53 -11.08
CA ILE A 252 -6.45 -0.82 -9.79
C ILE A 252 -5.15 -1.09 -9.00
N ALA A 253 -4.61 -2.30 -9.08
CA ALA A 253 -3.33 -2.69 -8.50
C ALA A 253 -2.15 -1.93 -9.12
N LEU A 254 -2.14 -1.77 -10.45
CA LEU A 254 -1.08 -1.01 -11.11
C LEU A 254 -1.12 0.46 -10.73
N SER A 255 -2.30 1.01 -10.51
CA SER A 255 -2.43 2.36 -9.99
C SER A 255 -2.16 2.49 -8.48
N THR A 256 -2.04 1.39 -7.70
CA THR A 256 -1.42 1.45 -6.36
C THR A 256 0.10 1.48 -6.47
N CYS A 257 0.68 0.63 -7.32
CA CYS A 257 2.12 0.62 -7.61
C CYS A 257 2.62 1.99 -8.09
N SER A 258 1.89 2.65 -9.00
CA SER A 258 2.26 4.00 -9.47
C SER A 258 2.21 5.04 -8.35
N ASN A 259 1.14 5.09 -7.56
CA ASN A 259 0.96 6.10 -6.51
C ASN A 259 1.90 5.90 -5.32
N ILE A 260 2.28 4.66 -5.02
CA ILE A 260 3.28 4.35 -3.99
C ILE A 260 4.69 4.70 -4.47
N SER A 261 4.98 4.46 -5.74
CA SER A 261 6.24 4.92 -6.34
C SER A 261 6.36 6.45 -6.30
N TRP A 262 5.25 7.18 -6.47
CA TRP A 262 5.23 8.63 -6.23
C TRP A 262 5.60 9.01 -4.80
N VAL A 263 5.12 8.27 -3.79
CA VAL A 263 5.51 8.49 -2.39
C VAL A 263 7.01 8.27 -2.21
N VAL A 264 7.59 7.22 -2.82
CA VAL A 264 9.04 6.97 -2.81
C VAL A 264 9.81 8.13 -3.45
N VAL A 265 9.33 8.66 -4.58
CA VAL A 265 9.93 9.84 -5.24
C VAL A 265 9.90 11.07 -4.32
N MET A 266 8.77 11.37 -3.66
CA MET A 266 8.66 12.51 -2.74
C MET A 266 9.63 12.38 -1.57
N MET A 267 9.71 11.19 -0.99
CA MET A 267 10.61 10.90 0.14
C MET A 267 12.09 11.01 -0.25
N LEU A 268 12.48 10.53 -1.44
CA LEU A 268 13.85 10.67 -1.92
C LEU A 268 14.24 12.14 -2.11
N LEU A 269 13.31 13.00 -2.54
CA LEU A 269 13.57 14.44 -2.68
C LEU A 269 13.53 15.23 -1.35
N GLY A 270 13.28 14.54 -0.22
CA GLY A 270 13.29 15.12 1.12
C GLY A 270 11.93 15.61 1.61
N GLU A 271 10.87 15.43 0.82
CA GLU A 271 9.50 15.85 1.15
C GLU A 271 8.73 14.74 1.90
N TYR A 272 9.19 14.42 3.11
CA TYR A 272 8.63 13.33 3.93
C TYR A 272 7.16 13.56 4.31
N ASP A 273 6.80 14.78 4.68
CA ASP A 273 5.44 15.14 5.09
C ASP A 273 4.43 14.99 3.93
N LEU A 274 4.80 15.44 2.73
CA LEU A 274 3.97 15.29 1.54
C LEU A 274 3.80 13.81 1.16
N GLY A 275 4.87 13.01 1.28
CA GLY A 275 4.84 11.57 1.05
C GLY A 275 3.87 10.86 2.00
N LEU A 276 3.89 11.21 3.29
CA LEU A 276 3.00 10.66 4.31
C LEU A 276 1.54 11.05 4.05
N VAL A 277 1.27 12.33 3.76
CA VAL A 277 -0.09 12.79 3.41
C VAL A 277 -0.62 12.05 2.19
N GLN A 278 0.20 11.89 1.15
CA GLN A 278 -0.19 11.13 -0.03
C GLN A 278 -0.48 9.67 0.29
N LEU A 279 0.34 9.02 1.13
CA LEU A 279 0.14 7.63 1.52
C LEU A 279 -1.20 7.42 2.22
N VAL A 280 -1.57 8.30 3.16
CA VAL A 280 -2.84 8.24 3.91
C VAL A 280 -4.04 8.42 2.97
N ILE A 281 -4.02 9.47 2.13
CA ILE A 281 -5.11 9.75 1.18
C ILE A 281 -5.24 8.61 0.17
N HIS A 282 -4.12 8.10 -0.34
CA HIS A 282 -4.08 6.97 -1.26
C HIS A 282 -4.66 5.70 -0.63
N GLY A 283 -4.23 5.34 0.58
CA GLY A 283 -4.69 4.12 1.25
C GLY A 283 -6.21 4.10 1.46
N LEU A 284 -6.77 5.21 1.95
CA LEU A 284 -8.22 5.35 2.17
C LEU A 284 -9.01 5.31 0.85
N SER A 285 -8.59 6.11 -0.14
CA SER A 285 -9.28 6.15 -1.44
C SER A 285 -9.23 4.81 -2.17
N LYS A 286 -8.10 4.10 -2.12
CA LYS A 286 -7.97 2.77 -2.70
C LYS A 286 -8.78 1.70 -1.98
N CYS A 287 -8.85 1.76 -0.66
CA CYS A 287 -9.72 0.86 0.10
C CYS A 287 -11.17 0.97 -0.37
N LEU A 288 -11.68 2.20 -0.51
CA LEU A 288 -13.03 2.47 -1.02
C LEU A 288 -13.23 2.02 -2.47
N VAL A 289 -12.26 2.25 -3.36
CA VAL A 289 -12.34 1.79 -4.76
C VAL A 289 -12.41 0.27 -4.85
N PHE A 290 -11.60 -0.47 -4.07
CA PHE A 290 -11.67 -1.94 -4.06
C PHE A 290 -12.98 -2.48 -3.51
N ILE A 291 -13.58 -1.79 -2.52
CA ILE A 291 -14.90 -2.14 -1.97
C ILE A 291 -15.98 -1.97 -3.05
N LEU A 292 -16.06 -0.78 -3.67
CA LEU A 292 -17.06 -0.51 -4.72
C LEU A 292 -16.91 -1.47 -5.89
N VAL A 293 -15.69 -1.67 -6.38
CA VAL A 293 -15.41 -2.61 -7.46
C VAL A 293 -15.73 -4.04 -7.08
N GLY A 294 -15.55 -4.41 -5.82
CA GLY A 294 -15.94 -5.73 -5.32
C GLY A 294 -17.45 -5.97 -5.41
N ASP A 295 -18.27 -4.95 -5.13
CA ASP A 295 -19.73 -5.04 -5.26
C ASP A 295 -20.18 -5.15 -6.73
N TYR A 296 -19.49 -4.47 -7.64
CA TYR A 296 -19.75 -4.65 -9.08
C TYR A 296 -19.35 -6.04 -9.58
N ILE A 297 -18.23 -6.59 -9.09
CA ILE A 297 -17.79 -7.94 -9.45
C ILE A 297 -18.76 -8.99 -8.90
N SER A 298 -19.26 -8.82 -7.66
CA SER A 298 -20.25 -9.74 -7.09
C SER A 298 -21.59 -9.68 -7.83
N GLY A 299 -22.03 -8.48 -8.22
CA GLY A 299 -23.21 -8.28 -9.07
C GLY A 299 -23.08 -8.88 -10.47
N GLY A 300 -21.86 -8.92 -11.03
CA GLY A 300 -21.54 -9.50 -12.35
C GLY A 300 -21.21 -11.00 -12.35
N PHE A 301 -21.71 -11.78 -11.39
CA PHE A 301 -21.44 -13.22 -11.24
C PHE A 301 -19.95 -13.58 -11.11
N GLY A 302 -19.12 -12.69 -10.56
CA GLY A 302 -17.70 -12.95 -10.29
C GLY A 302 -16.74 -12.75 -11.47
N GLY A 303 -17.22 -12.22 -12.60
CA GLY A 303 -16.37 -11.83 -13.72
C GLY A 303 -15.42 -10.69 -13.33
N GLN A 304 -14.12 -10.84 -13.59
CA GLN A 304 -13.12 -9.79 -13.32
C GLN A 304 -12.72 -8.99 -14.58
N ASN A 305 -13.06 -9.53 -15.75
CA ASN A 305 -12.83 -8.89 -17.03
C ASN A 305 -13.75 -7.68 -17.18
N VAL A 306 -13.22 -6.59 -17.72
CA VAL A 306 -14.00 -5.36 -17.99
C VAL A 306 -15.30 -5.65 -18.74
N ASN A 307 -15.28 -6.54 -19.73
CA ASN A 307 -16.46 -6.84 -20.56
C ASN A 307 -17.62 -7.49 -19.78
N GLN A 308 -17.35 -8.05 -18.60
CA GLN A 308 -18.35 -8.72 -17.76
C GLN A 308 -18.87 -7.83 -16.63
N VAL A 309 -18.13 -6.76 -16.30
CA VAL A 309 -18.46 -5.83 -15.22
C VAL A 309 -18.90 -4.52 -15.87
N MET A 310 -20.10 -4.53 -16.45
CA MET A 310 -20.68 -3.32 -17.02
C MET A 310 -21.54 -2.62 -15.98
N VAL A 311 -21.19 -1.37 -15.66
CA VAL A 311 -22.01 -0.49 -14.83
C VAL A 311 -22.80 0.39 -15.78
N SER A 312 -24.09 0.11 -15.97
CA SER A 312 -24.91 1.04 -16.76
C SER A 312 -25.09 2.35 -15.99
N PHE A 313 -24.79 3.48 -16.64
CA PHE A 313 -25.07 4.83 -16.16
C PHE A 313 -26.54 5.01 -15.73
N LEU A 314 -27.46 4.28 -16.37
CA LEU A 314 -28.90 4.35 -16.14
C LEU A 314 -29.39 3.58 -14.90
N GLY A 315 -28.62 2.65 -14.35
CA GLY A 315 -29.07 1.77 -13.27
C GLY A 315 -28.84 2.31 -11.85
N CYS A 316 -27.66 2.86 -11.58
CA CYS A 316 -27.23 3.30 -10.24
C CYS A 316 -26.38 4.58 -10.27
N LEU A 317 -27.00 5.72 -10.60
CA LEU A 317 -26.31 7.04 -10.66
C LEU A 317 -25.48 7.36 -9.41
N ARG A 318 -25.95 6.98 -8.22
CA ARG A 318 -25.26 7.24 -6.96
C ARG A 318 -23.88 6.56 -6.89
N GLU A 319 -23.84 5.26 -7.18
CA GLU A 319 -22.62 4.47 -7.09
C GLU A 319 -21.63 4.83 -8.20
N PHE A 320 -22.16 5.18 -9.38
CA PHE A 320 -21.38 5.73 -10.48
C PHE A 320 -20.69 7.05 -10.10
N VAL A 321 -21.40 7.99 -9.47
CA VAL A 321 -20.82 9.26 -9.00
C VAL A 321 -19.76 9.02 -7.91
N TYR A 322 -19.95 8.04 -7.02
CA TYR A 322 -18.94 7.68 -6.03
C TYR A 322 -17.68 7.08 -6.67
N LEU A 323 -17.83 6.14 -7.60
CA LEU A 323 -16.68 5.63 -8.36
C LEU A 323 -15.95 6.74 -9.10
N PHE A 324 -16.70 7.63 -9.76
CA PHE A 324 -16.15 8.75 -10.50
C PHE A 324 -15.30 9.64 -9.60
N THR A 325 -15.87 10.14 -8.50
CA THR A 325 -15.16 11.04 -7.58
C THR A 325 -13.90 10.39 -7.01
N LEU A 326 -13.93 9.08 -6.71
CA LEU A 326 -12.77 8.36 -6.20
C LEU A 326 -11.69 8.10 -7.27
N LEU A 327 -12.07 7.71 -8.49
CA LEU A 327 -11.13 7.47 -9.59
C LEU A 327 -10.41 8.77 -10.00
N PHE A 328 -11.14 9.88 -10.08
CA PHE A 328 -10.53 11.20 -10.34
C PHE A 328 -9.72 11.69 -9.15
N GLY A 329 -10.15 11.39 -7.93
CA GLY A 329 -9.37 11.63 -6.71
C GLY A 329 -8.03 10.90 -6.67
N LEU A 330 -7.91 9.74 -7.33
CA LEU A 330 -6.65 9.00 -7.48
C LEU A 330 -5.71 9.59 -8.55
N SER A 331 -6.28 10.25 -9.56
CA SER A 331 -5.54 10.84 -10.68
C SER A 331 -4.89 12.18 -10.35
N GLY A 332 -5.33 12.84 -9.26
CA GLY A 332 -4.94 14.20 -8.93
C GLY A 332 -5.71 15.26 -9.70
N PHE A 333 -6.99 15.00 -10.04
CA PHE A 333 -7.88 15.98 -10.64
C PHE A 333 -8.07 17.20 -9.71
N PRO A 334 -8.13 18.44 -10.22
CA PRO A 334 -8.14 19.65 -9.39
C PRO A 334 -9.17 19.59 -8.27
N PHE A 335 -8.72 19.98 -7.07
CA PHE A 335 -9.50 20.08 -5.83
C PHE A 335 -9.95 18.76 -5.18
N ILE A 336 -9.48 17.59 -5.64
CA ILE A 336 -9.87 16.29 -5.07
C ILE A 336 -8.65 15.52 -4.56
N CYS A 337 -8.73 15.04 -3.30
CA CYS A 337 -7.81 14.08 -2.67
C CYS A 337 -6.31 14.28 -3.00
N ILE A 338 -5.75 13.44 -3.88
CA ILE A 338 -4.31 13.37 -4.19
C ILE A 338 -3.81 14.62 -4.93
N TYR A 339 -4.72 15.48 -5.43
CA TYR A 339 -4.36 16.76 -6.04
C TYR A 339 -3.46 17.60 -5.14
N PHE A 340 -3.78 17.71 -3.85
CA PHE A 340 -3.05 18.58 -2.93
C PHE A 340 -1.60 18.13 -2.76
N SER A 341 -1.34 16.83 -2.62
CA SER A 341 0.03 16.32 -2.47
C SER A 341 0.83 16.43 -3.77
N LYS A 342 0.27 15.98 -4.90
CA LYS A 342 0.96 16.02 -6.20
C LYS A 342 1.22 17.44 -6.68
N HIS A 343 0.25 18.35 -6.52
CA HIS A 343 0.42 19.75 -6.94
C HIS A 343 1.42 20.49 -6.03
N ALA A 344 1.35 20.30 -4.71
CA ALA A 344 2.34 20.86 -3.79
C ALA A 344 3.75 20.37 -4.13
N PHE A 345 3.91 19.08 -4.42
CA PHE A 345 5.18 18.51 -4.82
C PHE A 345 5.71 19.06 -6.16
N ILE A 346 4.86 19.22 -7.18
CA ILE A 346 5.28 19.85 -8.44
C ILE A 346 5.74 21.29 -8.19
N SER A 347 5.09 22.01 -7.28
CA SER A 347 5.48 23.37 -6.92
C SER A 347 6.82 23.44 -6.18
N SER A 348 7.11 22.48 -5.29
CA SER A 348 8.41 22.42 -4.61
C SER A 348 9.53 22.05 -5.59
N ILE A 349 9.24 21.19 -6.58
CA ILE A 349 10.22 20.82 -7.60
C ILE A 349 10.65 22.02 -8.45
N GLY A 350 9.72 22.93 -8.76
CA GLY A 350 9.99 24.13 -9.55
C GLY A 350 11.06 25.05 -8.94
N GLY A 351 11.36 24.90 -7.64
CA GLY A 351 12.42 25.64 -6.94
C GLY A 351 13.81 25.00 -7.00
N TYR A 352 13.96 23.73 -7.41
CA TYR A 352 15.26 23.06 -7.50
C TYR A 352 15.99 23.42 -8.82
N ASN A 353 17.33 23.40 -8.76
CA ASN A 353 18.21 23.84 -9.84
C ASN A 353 17.87 23.30 -11.25
N VAL A 354 18.09 24.16 -12.25
CA VAL A 354 17.88 23.99 -13.70
C VAL A 354 18.53 22.73 -14.31
N PHE A 355 19.46 22.06 -13.62
CA PHE A 355 20.10 20.83 -14.10
C PHE A 355 19.16 19.62 -14.22
N ASN A 356 17.94 19.67 -13.69
CA ASN A 356 16.99 18.57 -13.73
C ASN A 356 15.81 18.77 -14.70
N VAL A 357 15.97 19.56 -15.77
CA VAL A 357 14.92 19.72 -16.80
C VAL A 357 14.42 18.37 -17.33
N CYS A 358 15.32 17.40 -17.55
CA CYS A 358 14.94 16.05 -17.97
C CYS A 358 14.06 15.35 -16.91
N LEU A 359 14.45 15.42 -15.63
CA LEU A 359 13.67 14.85 -14.53
C LEU A 359 12.31 15.53 -14.38
N VAL A 360 12.23 16.85 -14.55
CA VAL A 360 10.95 17.58 -14.53
C VAL A 360 10.05 17.13 -15.69
N ILE A 361 10.59 16.97 -16.89
CA ILE A 361 9.83 16.46 -18.05
C ILE A 361 9.29 15.05 -17.76
N VAL A 362 10.12 14.16 -17.21
CA VAL A 362 9.70 12.80 -16.83
C VAL A 362 8.61 12.84 -15.77
N ILE A 363 8.73 13.69 -14.76
CA ILE A 363 7.72 13.87 -13.70
C ILE A 363 6.40 14.36 -14.29
N ILE A 364 6.42 15.36 -15.18
CA ILE A 364 5.20 15.85 -15.85
C ILE A 364 4.56 14.72 -16.66
N LEU A 365 5.35 13.94 -17.39
CA LEU A 365 4.84 12.79 -18.15
C LEU A 365 4.22 11.73 -17.24
N CYS A 366 4.83 11.44 -16.09
CA CYS A 366 4.28 10.54 -15.08
C CYS A 366 2.94 11.03 -14.51
N VAL A 367 2.78 12.35 -14.31
CA VAL A 367 1.51 12.93 -13.83
C VAL A 367 0.43 12.79 -14.89
N LEU A 368 0.75 13.12 -16.15
CA LEU A 368 -0.16 12.96 -17.27
C LEU A 368 -0.60 11.51 -17.43
N LEU A 369 0.33 10.55 -17.32
CA LEU A 369 0.02 9.12 -17.37
C LEU A 369 -0.99 8.72 -16.28
N SER A 370 -0.92 9.33 -15.10
CA SER A 370 -1.89 9.09 -14.03
C SER A 370 -3.30 9.57 -14.31
N VAL A 371 -3.43 10.65 -15.08
CA VAL A 371 -4.72 11.11 -15.59
C VAL A 371 -5.21 10.16 -16.68
N VAL A 372 -4.37 9.80 -17.66
CA VAL A 372 -4.78 8.96 -18.79
C VAL A 372 -5.27 7.57 -18.34
N TYR A 373 -4.58 6.88 -17.43
CA TYR A 373 -5.08 5.56 -16.99
C TYR A 373 -6.36 5.66 -16.15
N SER A 374 -6.55 6.75 -15.38
CA SER A 374 -7.77 6.94 -14.60
C SER A 374 -8.98 7.21 -15.49
N LEU A 375 -8.77 7.96 -16.57
CA LEU A 375 -9.78 8.20 -17.62
C LEU A 375 -10.12 6.89 -18.34
N ARG A 376 -9.12 6.07 -18.69
CA ARG A 376 -9.38 4.75 -19.29
C ARG A 376 -10.22 3.89 -18.34
N LEU A 377 -9.81 3.76 -17.09
CA LEU A 377 -10.56 3.00 -16.08
C LEU A 377 -12.01 3.48 -15.99
N PHE A 378 -12.24 4.79 -16.00
CA PHE A 378 -13.57 5.38 -16.02
C PHE A 378 -14.39 4.94 -17.25
N PHE A 379 -13.85 5.09 -18.47
CA PHE A 379 -14.57 4.69 -19.70
C PHE A 379 -14.84 3.19 -19.77
N LEU A 380 -14.00 2.37 -19.16
CA LEU A 380 -14.22 0.93 -19.06
C LEU A 380 -15.44 0.60 -18.17
N PHE A 381 -15.70 1.35 -17.10
CA PHE A 381 -16.88 1.17 -16.27
C PHE A 381 -18.17 1.67 -16.92
N ASP A 382 -18.13 2.77 -17.68
CA ASP A 382 -19.29 3.39 -18.33
C ASP A 382 -19.82 2.60 -19.55
N GLY A 383 -19.15 1.50 -19.92
CA GLY A 383 -19.60 0.62 -21.01
C GLY A 383 -19.14 1.05 -22.41
N GLY A 384 -18.02 1.79 -22.51
CA GLY A 384 -17.40 2.15 -23.80
C GLY A 384 -16.89 0.95 -24.64
N GLY A 385 -17.06 -0.29 -24.15
CA GLY A 385 -16.78 -1.54 -24.85
C GLY A 385 -18.05 -2.29 -25.30
N GLY A 386 -19.12 -1.57 -25.61
CA GLY A 386 -20.29 -2.15 -26.26
C GLY A 386 -19.95 -2.69 -27.66
N GLN A 387 -20.18 -3.99 -27.83
CA GLN A 387 -20.25 -4.76 -29.08
C GLN A 387 -18.91 -5.14 -29.74
N ASN A 388 -18.55 -6.41 -29.58
CA ASN A 388 -18.46 -7.34 -30.71
C ASN A 388 -18.72 -8.75 -30.18
N SER A 389 -20.01 -9.06 -30.05
CA SER A 389 -20.49 -10.42 -30.20
C SER A 389 -20.49 -10.72 -31.70
N ASP A 390 -19.53 -11.51 -32.15
CA ASP A 390 -19.65 -12.40 -33.31
C ASP A 390 -18.95 -13.72 -32.96
#